data_AF-A0A354MSE2-F1
#
_entry.id   AF-A0A354MSE2-F1
#
_cell.length_a   1.000
_cell.length_b   1.000
_cell.length_c   1.000
_cell.angle_alpha   90.00
_cell.angle_beta   90.00
_cell.angle_gamma   90.00
#
_symmetry.space_group_name_H-M   'P 1'
#
loop_
_entity.id
_entity.type
_entity.pdbx_description
1 polymer ?
#
loop_
_entity_poly.entity_id
_entity_poly.type
_entity_poly.pdbx_seq_one_letter_code
_entity_poly.pdbx_strand_id
1 'polypeptide(L)'
;SRFLREIPEECIVKKGGYHRASTGEHSAYSAYGTHTSQARKPRSSILSAAPAAPAPCLELNQGDMVMHAAFGRGLVLSVRKMGGDALLEIAFDDIG
;
A
#
# COMPACT_ATOMS: atom_id res chain seq x y z
N SER A 1 10.33 19.54 5.05
CA SER A 1 9.09 19.28 5.82
C SER A 1 9.41 19.39 7.30
N ARG A 2 8.68 20.22 8.07
CA ARG A 2 8.89 20.35 9.52
C ARG A 2 8.43 19.11 10.31
N PHE A 3 7.56 18.29 9.70
CA PHE A 3 6.95 17.11 10.30
C PHE A 3 7.91 15.92 10.50
N LEU A 4 9.04 15.86 9.77
CA LEU A 4 9.99 14.74 9.92
C LEU A 4 10.61 14.65 11.33
N ARG A 5 10.62 15.77 12.08
CA ARG A 5 11.14 15.84 13.45
C ARG A 5 10.10 15.51 14.52
N GLU A 6 8.82 15.43 14.14
CA GLU A 6 7.70 15.17 15.05
C GLU A 6 7.25 13.70 15.00
N ILE A 7 7.75 12.92 14.04
CA ILE A 7 7.45 11.49 13.91
C ILE A 7 8.24 10.73 14.98
N PRO A 8 7.59 9.97 15.87
CA PRO A 8 8.27 9.12 16.84
C PRO A 8 9.18 8.09 16.17
N GLU A 9 10.33 7.77 16.77
CA GLU A 9 11.33 6.87 16.16
C GLU A 9 10.79 5.45 15.93
N GLU A 10 9.83 5.01 16.74
CA GLU A 10 9.12 3.74 16.57
C GLU A 10 8.31 3.67 15.25
N CYS A 11 7.95 4.82 14.69
CA CYS A 11 7.24 4.92 13.42
C CYS A 11 8.18 5.02 12.20
N ILE A 12 9.51 5.13 12.41
CA ILE A 12 10.49 5.31 11.33
C ILE A 12 11.09 3.96 10.93
N VAL A 13 10.68 3.44 9.77
CA VAL A 13 11.32 2.27 9.16
C VAL A 13 12.48 2.72 8.27
N LYS A 14 13.71 2.66 8.79
CA LYS A 14 14.94 2.97 8.04
C LYS A 14 15.23 1.85 7.03
N LYS A 15 14.68 1.94 5.82
CA LYS A 15 14.90 0.95 4.74
C LYS A 15 15.98 1.44 3.78
N GLY A 16 17.18 0.85 3.86
CA GLY A 16 18.26 1.02 2.88
C GLY A 16 19.60 1.40 3.51
N GLY A 17 20.55 0.47 3.47
CA GLY A 17 21.97 0.74 3.66
C GLY A 17 22.69 0.57 2.33
N TYR A 18 23.46 1.57 1.90
CA TYR A 18 24.41 1.38 0.81
C TYR A 18 25.55 0.49 1.32
N HIS A 19 25.46 -0.82 1.06
CA HIS A 19 26.63 -1.70 1.20
C HIS A 19 27.58 -1.43 0.04
N ARG A 20 28.56 -0.54 0.25
CA ARG A 20 29.73 -0.46 -0.61
C ARG A 20 30.59 -1.70 -0.34
N ALA A 21 30.41 -2.76 -1.12
CA ALA A 21 31.35 -3.86 -1.13
C ALA A 21 32.66 -3.36 -1.76
N SER A 22 33.60 -2.97 -0.91
CA SER A 22 34.97 -2.62 -1.30
C SER A 22 35.91 -3.63 -0.65
N THR A 23 36.81 -4.16 -1.48
CA THR A 23 38.10 -4.81 -1.18
C THR A 23 38.10 -6.17 -0.48
N GLY A 24 38.84 -7.11 -1.07
CA GLY A 24 39.22 -8.37 -0.44
C GLY A 24 39.76 -9.40 -1.42
N GLU A 25 40.90 -9.14 -2.06
CA GLU A 25 41.77 -10.21 -2.56
C GLU A 25 42.14 -11.10 -1.37
N HIS A 26 41.74 -12.37 -1.37
CA HIS A 26 42.39 -13.39 -0.57
C HIS A 26 42.39 -14.72 -1.32
N SER A 27 43.59 -15.09 -1.74
CA SER A 27 44.02 -16.41 -2.19
C SER A 27 43.52 -17.50 -1.24
N ALA A 28 42.89 -18.56 -1.78
CA ALA A 28 42.50 -19.73 -1.02
C ALA A 28 43.01 -21.01 -1.71
N TYR A 29 44.14 -21.46 -1.18
CA TYR A 29 44.70 -22.80 -1.32
C TYR A 29 43.74 -23.85 -0.74
N SER A 30 43.46 -24.90 -1.52
CA SER A 30 43.01 -26.25 -1.10
C SER A 30 41.71 -26.29 -0.27
N ALA A 31 40.81 -27.26 -0.36
CA ALA A 31 41.04 -28.68 -0.10
C ALA A 31 39.65 -29.31 0.13
N TYR A 32 39.35 -30.40 -0.58
CA TYR A 32 38.47 -31.52 -0.19
C TYR A 32 37.33 -31.26 0.81
N GLY A 33 36.10 -31.33 0.29
CA GLY A 33 34.89 -31.46 1.11
C GLY A 33 33.63 -31.52 0.25
N THR A 34 33.35 -32.66 -0.37
CA THR A 34 32.07 -32.89 -1.07
C THR A 34 30.98 -33.17 -0.02
N HIS A 35 30.38 -32.10 0.50
CA HIS A 35 29.19 -32.17 1.33
C HIS A 35 27.94 -31.92 0.48
N THR A 36 27.05 -32.92 0.51
CA THR A 36 25.59 -32.85 0.43
C THR A 36 24.95 -32.05 -0.71
N SER A 37 24.24 -32.77 -1.60
CA SER A 37 23.30 -32.21 -2.57
C SER A 37 22.21 -31.39 -1.88
N GLN A 38 22.45 -30.09 -1.80
CA GLN A 38 21.52 -29.10 -1.29
C GLN A 38 20.40 -28.90 -2.33
N ALA A 39 19.23 -29.47 -2.05
CA ALA A 39 18.01 -29.23 -2.79
C ALA A 39 17.80 -27.72 -2.95
N ARG A 40 17.79 -27.26 -4.21
CA ARG A 40 17.66 -25.86 -4.59
C ARG A 40 16.32 -25.32 -4.09
N LYS A 41 16.35 -24.45 -3.07
CA LYS A 41 15.18 -23.66 -2.67
C LYS A 41 14.76 -22.77 -3.85
N PRO A 42 13.48 -22.74 -4.25
CA PRO A 42 13.01 -21.80 -5.25
C PRO A 42 13.23 -20.38 -4.72
N ARG A 43 14.04 -19.59 -5.42
CA ARG A 43 14.19 -18.16 -5.17
C ARG A 43 12.84 -17.54 -5.52
N SER A 44 12.03 -17.21 -4.53
CA SER A 44 10.86 -16.36 -4.74
C SER A 44 11.37 -15.03 -5.28
N SER A 45 11.18 -14.80 -6.57
CA SER A 45 11.31 -13.48 -7.15
C SER A 45 10.27 -12.61 -6.46
N ILE A 46 10.74 -11.65 -5.67
CA ILE A 46 9.92 -10.56 -5.17
C ILE A 46 9.57 -9.72 -6.41
N LEU A 47 8.52 -10.14 -7.12
CA LEU A 47 7.84 -9.32 -8.10
C LEU A 47 7.39 -8.08 -7.34
N SER A 48 8.10 -6.99 -7.54
CA SER A 48 7.71 -5.68 -7.01
C SER A 48 6.39 -5.34 -7.67
N ALA A 49 5.29 -5.55 -6.96
CA ALA A 49 3.98 -5.10 -7.39
C ALA A 49 4.08 -3.58 -7.61
N ALA A 50 3.81 -3.14 -8.84
CA ALA A 50 3.77 -1.72 -9.15
C ALA A 50 2.73 -1.04 -8.24
N PRO A 51 3.00 0.18 -7.74
CA PRO A 51 2.05 0.91 -6.92
C PRO A 51 0.73 1.05 -7.69
N ALA A 52 -0.37 0.61 -7.07
CA ALA A 52 -1.69 0.70 -7.63
C ALA A 52 -2.03 2.18 -7.89
N ALA A 53 -2.52 2.48 -9.08
CA ALA A 53 -2.96 3.83 -9.43
C ALA A 53 -4.07 4.28 -8.45
N PRO A 54 -4.10 5.57 -8.05
CA PRO A 54 -5.14 6.08 -7.19
C PRO A 54 -6.51 5.85 -7.84
N ALA A 55 -7.41 5.20 -7.11
CA ALA A 55 -8.77 4.98 -7.59
C ALA A 55 -9.45 6.35 -7.84
N PRO A 56 -10.27 6.47 -8.90
CA PRO A 56 -11.02 7.69 -9.15
C PRO A 56 -11.89 8.01 -7.92
N CYS A 57 -11.76 9.22 -7.38
CA CYS A 57 -12.69 9.71 -6.37
C CYS A 57 -14.05 9.89 -7.02
N LEU A 58 -15.04 9.14 -6.54
CA LEU A 58 -16.43 9.31 -6.94
C LEU A 58 -16.91 10.67 -6.40
N GLU A 59 -17.16 11.62 -7.29
CA GLU A 59 -17.76 12.91 -6.96
C GLU A 59 -19.26 12.83 -7.17
N LEU A 60 -20.02 13.05 -6.10
CA LEU A 60 -21.48 13.01 -6.09
C LEU A 60 -22.03 14.40 -5.75
N ASN A 61 -23.16 14.72 -6.34
CA ASN A 61 -23.89 15.97 -6.16
C ASN A 61 -25.29 15.69 -5.61
N GLN A 62 -25.91 16.74 -5.05
CA GLN A 62 -27.31 16.68 -4.65
C GLN A 62 -28.21 16.38 -5.87
N GLY A 63 -29.17 15.48 -5.69
CA GLY A 63 -30.06 15.00 -6.75
C GLY A 63 -29.54 13.78 -7.50
N ASP A 64 -28.30 13.34 -7.25
CA ASP A 64 -27.77 12.14 -7.88
C ASP A 64 -28.46 10.87 -7.35
N MET A 65 -28.64 9.90 -8.25
CA MET A 65 -29.12 8.57 -7.92
C MET A 65 -27.95 7.65 -7.57
N VAL A 66 -28.05 6.96 -6.44
CA VAL A 66 -27.04 6.00 -5.98
C VAL A 66 -27.62 4.60 -5.86
N MET A 67 -26.75 3.60 -6.01
CA MET A 67 -27.05 2.20 -5.73
C MET A 67 -26.12 1.71 -4.63
N HIS A 68 -26.68 1.35 -3.48
CA HIS A 68 -25.94 0.85 -2.32
C HIS A 68 -26.19 -0.65 -2.13
N ALA A 69 -25.14 -1.42 -1.86
CA ALA A 69 -25.23 -2.89 -1.81
C ALA A 69 -26.19 -3.42 -0.74
N ALA A 70 -26.30 -2.73 0.41
CA ALA A 70 -27.18 -3.14 1.50
C ALA A 70 -28.56 -2.46 1.47
N PHE A 71 -28.65 -1.28 0.83
CA PHE A 71 -29.82 -0.41 0.96
C PHE A 71 -30.57 -0.17 -0.35
N GLY A 72 -30.05 -0.69 -1.47
CA GLY A 72 -30.64 -0.53 -2.78
C GLY A 72 -30.48 0.89 -3.30
N ARG A 73 -31.51 1.34 -4.02
CA ARG A 73 -31.54 2.63 -4.72
C ARG A 73 -31.85 3.76 -3.74
N GLY A 74 -31.19 4.91 -3.92
CA GLY A 74 -31.46 6.10 -3.12
C GLY A 74 -31.09 7.41 -3.81
N LEU A 75 -31.68 8.51 -3.35
CA LEU A 75 -31.45 9.88 -3.84
C LEU A 75 -30.56 10.66 -2.87
N VAL A 76 -29.52 11.31 -3.39
CA VAL A 76 -28.67 12.22 -2.60
C VAL A 76 -29.42 13.50 -2.28
N LEU A 77 -29.65 13.77 -0.99
CA LEU A 77 -30.33 14.96 -0.49
C LEU A 77 -29.38 16.10 -0.19
N SER A 78 -28.19 15.81 0.33
CA SER A 78 -27.18 16.84 0.62
C SER A 78 -25.77 16.28 0.55
N VAL A 79 -24.81 17.16 0.24
CA VAL A 79 -23.37 16.85 0.19
C VAL A 79 -22.61 17.92 0.96
N ARG A 80 -21.82 17.52 1.95
CA ARG A 80 -20.98 18.43 2.76
C ARG A 80 -19.52 18.02 2.68
N LYS A 81 -18.67 18.85 2.08
CA LYS A 81 -17.22 18.60 1.95
C LYS A 81 -16.53 18.70 3.32
N MET A 82 -15.70 17.71 3.65
CA MET A 82 -15.00 17.57 4.93
C MET A 82 -13.52 17.22 4.67
N GLY A 83 -12.68 18.22 4.41
CA GLY A 83 -11.21 18.09 4.48
C GLY A 83 -10.56 16.86 3.81
N GLY A 84 -11.02 16.44 2.63
CA GLY A 84 -10.50 15.26 1.92
C GLY A 84 -11.57 14.21 1.59
N ASP A 85 -12.73 14.27 2.26
CA ASP A 85 -13.92 13.47 1.93
C ASP A 85 -15.19 14.35 1.93
N ALA A 86 -16.36 13.70 1.94
CA ALA A 86 -17.66 14.37 2.06
C ALA A 86 -18.66 13.52 2.86
N LEU A 87 -19.52 14.19 3.62
CA LEU A 87 -20.69 13.61 4.25
C LEU A 87 -21.89 13.72 3.31
N LEU A 88 -22.59 12.61 3.07
CA LEU A 88 -23.79 12.55 2.25
C LEU A 88 -25.01 12.18 3.10
N GLU A 89 -26.12 12.87 2.87
CA GLU A 89 -27.45 12.46 3.34
C GLU A 89 -28.22 11.87 2.16
N ILE A 90 -28.70 10.63 2.30
CA ILE A 90 -29.35 9.86 1.22
C ILE A 90 -30.69 9.34 1.72
N ALA A 91 -31.75 9.52 0.92
CA ALA A 91 -33.02 8.84 1.12
C ALA A 91 -33.05 7.56 0.28
N PHE A 92 -33.17 6.40 0.91
CA PHE A 92 -33.31 5.11 0.21
C PHE A 92 -34.78 4.80 -0.03
N ASP A 93 -35.10 4.24 -1.20
CA ASP A 93 -36.49 4.00 -1.60
C ASP A 93 -37.17 2.92 -0.74
N ASP A 94 -36.42 1.87 -0.41
CA ASP A 94 -36.95 0.67 0.26
C ASP A 94 -36.82 0.75 1.80
N ILE A 95 -36.17 1.78 2.32
CA ILE A 95 -35.80 1.92 3.73
C ILE A 95 -35.76 3.41 4.09
N GLY A 96 -36.86 3.88 4.70
CA GLY A 96 -37.06 5.29 5.08
C GLY A 96 -38.05 5.41 6.22
#